data_AF-A0A672GXU0-F1
#
_entry.id   AF-A0A672GXU0-F1
#
_cell.length_a   1.000
_cell.length_b   1.000
_cell.length_c   1.000
_cell.angle_alpha   90.00
_cell.angle_beta   90.00
_cell.angle_gamma   90.00
#
_symmetry.space_group_name_H-M   'P 1'
#
loop_
_entity.id
_entity.type
_entity.pdbx_description
1 polymer ?
#
loop_
_entity_poly.entity_id
_entity_poly.type
_entity_poly.pdbx_seq_one_letter_code
_entity_poly.pdbx_strand_id
1 'polypeptide(L)'
;MEMLNAFSTTIHVPNISRGGQLVEALELLGSFQEDERSHIAAAVEGQPVWIGIKKLLMLIEMASQMDPAYRVSKFLSLLREEGGGSHQTEPPLDS
;
A
#
# COMPACT_ATOMS: atom_id res chain seq x y z
N MET A 1 -18.96 -16.43 -17.53
CA MET A 1 -18.92 -14.99 -17.87
C MET A 1 -20.28 -14.43 -18.28
N GLU A 2 -21.40 -15.17 -18.20
CA GLU A 2 -22.69 -14.74 -18.77
C GLU A 2 -23.24 -13.43 -18.21
N MET A 3 -22.95 -13.10 -16.95
CA MET A 3 -23.38 -11.84 -16.33
C MET A 3 -22.63 -10.61 -16.88
N LEU A 4 -21.38 -10.75 -17.34
CA LEU A 4 -20.61 -9.63 -17.88
C LEU A 4 -21.14 -9.15 -19.23
N ASN A 5 -21.74 -10.06 -20.01
CA ASN A 5 -22.34 -9.75 -21.31
C ASN A 5 -23.62 -8.89 -21.20
N ALA A 6 -24.20 -8.76 -20.00
CA ALA A 6 -25.35 -7.90 -19.75
C ALA A 6 -24.97 -6.43 -19.54
N PHE A 7 -23.71 -6.14 -19.19
CA PHE A 7 -23.24 -4.77 -18.98
C PHE A 7 -22.71 -4.18 -20.29
N SER A 8 -23.04 -2.90 -20.56
CA SER A 8 -22.58 -2.20 -21.75
C SER A 8 -21.08 -1.89 -21.74
N THR A 9 -20.46 -1.84 -20.55
CA THR A 9 -19.03 -1.56 -20.38
C THR A 9 -18.52 -2.10 -19.05
N THR A 10 -17.20 -2.25 -18.94
CA THR A 10 -16.51 -2.62 -17.71
C THR A 10 -15.40 -1.61 -17.45
N ILE A 11 -15.37 -1.05 -16.24
CA ILE A 11 -14.31 -0.15 -15.78
C ILE A 11 -13.54 -0.88 -14.68
N HIS A 12 -12.23 -1.04 -14.86
CA HIS A 12 -11.36 -1.60 -13.83
C HIS A 12 -10.94 -0.49 -12.85
N VAL A 13 -11.15 -0.73 -11.56
CA VAL A 13 -10.63 0.12 -10.48
C VAL A 13 -9.43 -0.60 -9.86
N PRO A 14 -8.19 -0.24 -10.22
CA PRO A 14 -7.00 -0.92 -9.74
C PRO A 14 -6.64 -0.52 -8.30
N ASN A 15 -5.83 -1.35 -7.66
CA ASN A 15 -5.15 -1.00 -6.41
C ASN A 15 -4.02 0.02 -6.65
N ILE A 16 -3.59 0.66 -5.57
CA ILE A 16 -2.35 1.45 -5.56
C ILE A 16 -1.19 0.49 -5.75
N SER A 17 -0.36 0.74 -6.77
CA SER A 17 0.68 -0.21 -7.20
C SER A 17 2.12 0.31 -7.11
N ARG A 18 2.29 1.63 -6.92
CA ARG A 18 3.60 2.29 -6.91
C ARG A 18 3.80 3.05 -5.60
N GLY A 19 5.04 3.02 -5.09
CA GLY A 19 5.43 3.79 -3.90
C GLY A 19 5.06 5.28 -3.99
N GLY A 20 5.28 5.92 -5.15
CA GLY A 20 4.88 7.32 -5.36
C GLY A 20 3.37 7.56 -5.21
N GLN A 21 2.53 6.68 -5.76
CA GLN A 21 1.07 6.78 -5.62
C GLN A 21 0.63 6.57 -4.16
N LEU A 22 1.32 5.70 -3.42
CA LEU A 22 1.07 5.51 -2.00
C LEU A 22 1.39 6.79 -1.23
N VAL A 23 2.56 7.39 -1.45
CA VAL A 23 2.97 8.63 -0.76
C VAL A 23 2.03 9.79 -1.08
N GLU A 24 1.63 9.94 -2.35
CA GLU A 24 0.63 10.93 -2.77
C GLU A 24 -0.72 10.72 -2.05
N ALA A 25 -1.19 9.47 -1.93
CA ALA A 25 -2.39 9.17 -1.17
C ALA A 25 -2.25 9.53 0.32
N LEU A 26 -1.09 9.28 0.94
CA LEU A 26 -0.84 9.65 2.34
C LEU A 26 -0.81 11.17 2.54
N GLU A 27 -0.28 11.92 1.57
CA GLU A 27 -0.30 13.38 1.57
C GLU A 27 -1.72 13.94 1.47
N LEU A 28 -2.51 13.47 0.49
CA LEU A 28 -3.90 13.89 0.30
C LEU A 28 -4.80 13.55 1.50
N LEU A 29 -4.49 12.45 2.19
CA LEU A 29 -5.21 12.04 3.41
C LEU A 29 -4.75 12.79 4.67
N GLY A 30 -3.64 13.53 4.62
CA GLY A 30 -3.09 14.24 5.78
C GLY A 30 -2.71 13.31 6.94
N SER A 31 -2.35 12.07 6.65
CA SER A 31 -2.23 11.00 7.65
C SER A 31 -0.88 10.97 8.37
N PHE A 32 0.17 11.48 7.73
CA PHE A 32 1.54 11.54 8.24
C PHE A 32 2.14 12.92 7.98
N GLN A 33 3.05 13.35 8.86
CA GLN A 33 3.85 14.57 8.72
C GLN A 33 4.84 14.46 7.55
N GLU A 34 5.42 15.57 7.13
CA GLU A 34 6.32 15.62 5.96
C GLU A 34 7.57 14.73 6.13
N ASP A 35 8.16 14.74 7.33
CA ASP A 35 9.31 13.90 7.69
C ASP A 35 8.93 12.41 7.76
N GLU A 36 7.76 12.09 8.33
CA GLU A 36 7.20 10.73 8.34
C GLU A 36 6.95 10.22 6.91
N ARG A 37 6.36 11.05 6.03
CA ARG A 37 6.13 10.71 4.63
C ARG A 37 7.44 10.53 3.87
N SER A 38 8.47 11.32 4.18
CA SER A 38 9.80 11.17 3.58
C SER A 38 10.44 9.82 3.97
N HIS A 39 10.31 9.40 5.23
CA HIS A 39 10.75 8.08 5.67
C HIS A 39 9.99 6.94 4.98
N ILE A 40 8.67 7.07 4.82
CA ILE A 40 7.86 6.08 4.10
C ILE A 40 8.27 6.03 2.64
N ALA A 41 8.46 7.18 1.98
CA ALA A 41 8.86 7.27 0.58
C ALA A 41 10.18 6.53 0.31
N ALA A 42 11.20 6.75 1.15
CA ALA A 42 12.47 6.04 1.06
C ALA A 42 12.31 4.52 1.24
N ALA A 43 11.40 4.07 2.12
CA ALA A 43 11.16 2.65 2.38
C ALA A 43 10.41 1.92 1.24
N VAL A 44 9.59 2.64 0.47
CA VAL A 44 8.79 2.07 -0.63
C VAL A 44 9.35 2.37 -2.02
N GLU A 45 10.46 3.10 -2.10
CA GLU A 45 11.12 3.40 -3.36
C GLU A 45 11.61 2.12 -4.06
N GLY A 46 11.26 1.97 -5.33
CA GLY A 46 11.60 0.79 -6.13
C GLY A 46 10.88 -0.50 -5.71
N GLN A 47 10.05 -0.50 -4.66
CA GLN A 47 9.31 -1.67 -4.20
C GLN A 47 7.89 -1.68 -4.78
N PRO A 48 7.39 -2.85 -5.25
CA PRO A 48 5.99 -2.97 -5.63
C PRO A 48 5.11 -2.87 -4.38
N VAL A 49 4.02 -2.12 -4.51
CA VAL A 49 2.94 -2.06 -3.53
C VAL A 49 1.70 -2.66 -4.18
N TRP A 50 0.79 -3.24 -3.41
CA TRP A 50 -0.50 -3.66 -3.93
C TRP A 50 -1.57 -3.53 -2.85
N ILE A 51 -2.16 -2.34 -2.73
CA ILE A 51 -3.12 -2.06 -1.66
C ILE A 51 -4.36 -1.33 -2.17
N GLY A 52 -5.53 -1.82 -1.76
CA GLY A 52 -6.81 -1.14 -1.99
C GLY A 52 -7.02 0.01 -1.01
N ILE A 53 -7.67 1.09 -1.44
CA ILE A 53 -7.82 2.31 -0.66
C ILE A 53 -8.46 2.08 0.74
N LYS A 54 -9.48 1.22 0.84
CA LYS A 54 -10.11 0.89 2.13
C LYS A 54 -9.13 0.25 3.10
N LYS A 55 -8.27 -0.64 2.61
CA LYS A 55 -7.26 -1.31 3.44
C LYS A 55 -6.19 -0.32 3.87
N LEU A 56 -5.75 0.56 2.96
CA LEU A 56 -4.81 1.64 3.29
C LEU A 56 -5.31 2.51 4.45
N LEU A 57 -6.57 2.96 4.39
CA LEU A 57 -7.19 3.74 5.48
C LEU A 57 -7.16 2.99 6.81
N MET A 58 -7.43 1.68 6.80
CA MET A 58 -7.37 0.85 7.99
C MET A 58 -5.94 0.76 8.54
N LEU A 59 -4.91 0.60 7.70
CA LEU A 59 -3.52 0.54 8.15
C LEU A 59 -3.05 1.87 8.76
N ILE A 60 -3.47 2.99 8.16
CA ILE A 60 -3.22 4.34 8.69
C ILE A 60 -3.81 4.48 10.09
N GLU A 61 -5.06 4.07 10.26
CA GLU A 61 -5.78 4.14 11.54
C GLU A 61 -5.14 3.23 12.60
N MET A 62 -4.68 2.04 12.20
CA MET A 62 -3.96 1.16 13.12
C MET A 62 -2.61 1.76 13.55
N ALA A 63 -1.92 2.44 12.64
CA ALA A 63 -0.64 3.09 12.94
C ALA A 63 -0.82 4.37 13.79
N SER A 64 -1.91 5.12 13.63
CA SER A 64 -2.16 6.36 14.38
C SER A 64 -2.36 6.13 15.88
N GLN A 65 -2.75 4.91 16.27
CA GLN A 65 -2.92 4.51 17.67
C GLN A 65 -1.59 4.21 18.37
N MET A 66 -0.47 4.16 17.63
CA MET A 66 0.86 4.01 18.20
C MET A 66 1.41 5.35 18.67
N ASP A 67 2.36 5.28 19.61
CA ASP A 67 3.18 6.43 19.96
C ASP A 67 3.86 7.01 18.70
N PRO A 68 3.96 8.35 18.58
CA PRO A 68 4.54 9.03 17.41
C PRO A 68 5.91 8.48 16.99
N ALA A 69 6.74 8.03 17.93
CA ALA A 69 8.05 7.46 17.61
C ALA A 69 7.98 6.12 16.86
N TYR A 70 6.85 5.40 16.92
CA TYR A 70 6.69 4.05 16.38
C TYR A 70 5.63 3.93 15.28
N ARG A 71 4.83 4.96 15.02
CA ARG A 71 3.73 4.85 14.04
C ARG A 71 4.19 4.58 12.61
N VAL A 72 5.31 5.17 12.19
CA VAL A 72 5.89 4.92 10.85
C VAL A 72 6.36 3.48 10.72
N SER A 73 7.08 2.96 11.71
CA SER A 73 7.55 1.57 11.68
C SER A 73 6.39 0.58 11.76
N LYS A 74 5.35 0.89 12.53
CA LYS A 74 4.11 0.08 12.56
C LYS A 74 3.42 0.06 11.21
N PHE A 75 3.24 1.22 10.57
CA PHE A 75 2.64 1.31 9.24
C PHE A 75 3.40 0.49 8.20
N LEU A 76 4.74 0.61 8.16
CA LEU A 76 5.59 -0.14 7.24
C LEU A 76 5.62 -1.65 7.53
N SER A 77 5.40 -2.08 8.78
CA SER A 77 5.21 -3.51 9.10
C SER A 77 3.90 -4.03 8.51
N LEU A 78 2.80 -3.31 8.78
CA LEU A 78 1.47 -3.67 8.31
C LEU A 78 1.39 -3.69 6.78
N LEU A 79 2.01 -2.71 6.11
CA LEU A 79 2.05 -2.65 4.65
C LEU A 79 2.75 -3.87 4.05
N ARG A 80 3.81 -4.36 4.70
CA ARG A 80 4.55 -5.58 4.30
C ARG A 80 3.73 -6.84 4.44
N GLU A 81 3.03 -6.97 5.56
CA GLU A 81 2.14 -8.11 5.83
C GLU A 81 1.01 -8.22 4.78
N GLU A 82 0.57 -7.09 4.23
CA GLU A 82 -0.43 -7.04 3.14
C GLU A 82 0.17 -7.22 1.73
N GLY A 83 1.47 -7.47 1.61
CA GLY A 83 2.16 -7.70 0.33
C GLY A 83 2.77 -6.45 -0.31
N GLY A 84 2.85 -5.32 0.40
CA GLY A 84 3.59 -4.13 -0.03
C GLY A 84 5.03 -4.15 0.47
N GLY A 85 5.98 -4.40 -0.44
CA GLY A 85 7.41 -4.52 -0.12
C GLY A 85 7.87 -5.95 0.14
N SER A 86 8.30 -6.62 -0.92
CA SER A 86 9.04 -7.90 -0.95
C SER A 86 8.58 -9.02 0.01
N HIS A 87 7.73 -9.93 -0.48
CA HIS A 87 7.94 -11.35 -0.19
C HIS A 87 9.15 -11.80 -1.02
N GLN A 88 10.15 -12.41 -0.39
CA GLN A 88 11.25 -13.06 -1.11
C GLN A 88 10.66 -14.00 -2.17
N THR A 89 11.07 -13.81 -3.42
CA THR A 89 10.88 -14.78 -4.49
C THR A 89 11.68 -16.03 -4.12
N GLU A 90 11.00 -17.10 -3.70
CA GLU A 90 11.61 -18.43 -3.80
C GLU A 90 12.01 -18.65 -5.27
N PRO A 91 13.25 -19.11 -5.54
CA PRO A 91 13.65 -19.43 -6.90
C PRO A 91 12.73 -20.53 -7.45
N PRO A 92 12.38 -20.49 -8.74
CA PRO A 92 11.56 -21.53 -9.34
C PRO A 92 12.27 -22.87 -9.15
N LEU A 93 11.53 -23.88 -8.68
CA LEU A 93 11.99 -25.26 -8.68
C LEU A 93 12.33 -25.62 -10.13
N ASP A 94 13.59 -25.99 -10.35
CA ASP A 94 14.11 -26.42 -11.65
C ASP A 94 13.22 -27.48 -12.28
N SER A 95 13.14 -27.40 -13.63
CA SER A 95 12.24 -28.16 -14.51
C SER A 95 12.42 -29.68 -14.47
#